data_AF-A0A497R099-F1
#
_entry.id   AF-A0A497R099-F1
#
_cell.length_a   1.000
_cell.length_b   1.000
_cell.length_c   1.000
_cell.angle_alpha   90.00
_cell.angle_beta   90.00
_cell.angle_gamma   90.00
#
_symmetry.space_group_name_H-M   'P 1'
#
loop_
_entity.id
_entity.type
_entity.pdbx_description
1 polymer ?
#
loop_
_entity_poly.entity_id
_entity_poly.type
_entity_poly.pdbx_seq_one_letter_code
_entity_poly.pdbx_strand_id
1 'polypeptide(L)'
;MAITITWGSGVNLSKIIDCWQWGKIYTKTFTVIFAIIQLNKKMKNYKIAVFMLAEKDKLKNSTGEFIISTKEIALNTRIHSYYPKRFQLEIPSQVKVQLEI
;
A
#
# COMPACT_ATOMS: atom_id res chain seq x y z
N MET A 1 8.64 -15.68 6.56
CA MET A 1 7.94 -14.40 6.31
C MET A 1 7.67 -14.34 4.83
N ALA A 2 6.44 -14.08 4.41
CA ALA A 2 6.07 -13.99 3.00
C ALA A 2 5.52 -12.60 2.73
N ILE A 3 6.10 -11.92 1.73
CA ILE A 3 5.68 -10.58 1.29
C ILE A 3 5.34 -10.69 -0.18
N THR A 4 4.14 -10.26 -0.54
CA THR A 4 3.75 -10.08 -1.94
C THR A 4 3.21 -8.68 -2.08
N ILE A 5 3.90 -7.87 -2.88
CA ILE A 5 3.45 -6.54 -3.24
C ILE A 5 3.45 -6.50 -4.75
N THR A 6 2.35 -6.05 -5.32
CA THR A 6 2.21 -5.81 -6.74
C THR A 6 1.79 -4.37 -6.93
N TRP A 7 2.18 -3.82 -8.06
CA TRP A 7 1.94 -2.43 -8.40
C TRP A 7 1.72 -2.33 -9.90
N GLY A 8 1.08 -1.24 -10.31
CA GLY A 8 0.90 -0.94 -11.70
C GLY A 8 0.50 0.51 -11.92
N SER A 9 0.61 0.93 -13.18
CA SER A 9 0.01 2.16 -13.69
C SER A 9 -1.38 1.86 -14.27
N GLY A 10 -2.23 2.89 -14.39
CA GLY A 10 -3.65 2.77 -14.74
C GLY A 10 -3.98 2.12 -16.09
N VAL A 11 -3.85 0.80 -16.22
CA VAL A 11 -4.36 0.03 -17.37
C VAL A 11 -5.89 0.20 -17.43
N ASN A 12 -6.39 0.69 -18.57
CA ASN A 12 -7.79 1.09 -18.85
C ASN A 12 -8.37 2.29 -18.08
N LEU A 13 -7.71 2.79 -17.03
CA LEU A 13 -8.15 3.96 -16.24
C LEU A 13 -7.10 5.06 -16.09
N SER A 14 -6.08 5.12 -16.96
CA SER A 14 -4.97 6.08 -16.92
C SER A 14 -5.39 7.56 -16.92
N LYS A 15 -6.60 7.86 -17.41
CA LYS A 15 -7.19 9.21 -17.34
C LYS A 15 -7.58 9.64 -15.92
N ILE A 16 -7.69 8.69 -14.99
CA ILE A 16 -8.16 8.91 -13.61
C ILE A 16 -7.12 8.42 -12.60
N ILE A 17 -6.62 7.19 -12.78
CA ILE A 17 -5.67 6.52 -11.89
C ILE A 17 -4.25 6.74 -12.40
N ASP A 18 -3.39 7.25 -11.52
CA ASP A 18 -1.96 7.42 -11.78
C ASP A 18 -1.24 6.08 -11.54
N CYS A 19 -1.39 5.54 -10.33
CA CYS A 19 -0.84 4.25 -9.97
C CYS A 19 -1.70 3.53 -8.93
N TRP A 20 -1.48 2.23 -8.80
CA TRP A 20 -2.10 1.39 -7.80
C TRP A 20 -1.08 0.42 -7.21
N GLN A 21 -1.35 -0.01 -5.99
CA GLN A 21 -0.55 -0.99 -5.26
C GLN A 21 -1.50 -1.90 -4.50
N TRP A 22 -1.26 -3.21 -4.52
CA TRP A 22 -1.88 -4.13 -3.58
C TRP A 22 -0.85 -5.09 -3.05
N GLY A 23 -1.00 -5.46 -1.78
CA GLY A 23 -0.05 -6.33 -1.15
C GLY A 23 -0.57 -7.01 0.09
N LYS A 24 0.18 -8.04 0.47
CA LYS A 24 -0.04 -8.82 1.67
C LYS A 24 1.29 -9.20 2.30
N ILE A 25 1.34 -9.15 3.61
CA ILE A 25 2.50 -9.54 4.41
C ILE A 25 2.04 -10.55 5.45
N TYR A 26 2.71 -11.70 5.46
CA TYR A 26 2.52 -12.75 6.45
C TYR A 26 3.79 -12.92 7.26
N THR A 27 3.66 -12.70 8.56
CA THR A 27 4.65 -13.05 9.57
C THR A 27 4.10 -14.17 10.45
N LYS A 28 4.87 -14.61 11.45
CA LYS A 28 4.37 -15.60 12.43
C LYS A 28 3.24 -15.03 13.31
N THR A 29 3.18 -13.72 13.47
CA THR A 29 2.30 -13.06 14.45
C THR A 29 1.27 -12.16 13.79
N PHE A 30 1.63 -11.53 12.67
CA PHE A 30 0.82 -10.55 11.97
C PHE A 30 0.51 -10.95 10.54
N THR A 31 -0.71 -10.66 10.12
CA THR A 31 -1.15 -10.63 8.73
C THR A 31 -1.55 -9.20 8.39
N VAL A 32 -0.96 -8.66 7.34
CA VAL A 32 -1.32 -7.36 6.77
C VAL A 32 -1.82 -7.57 5.36
N ILE A 33 -2.93 -6.94 5.00
CA ILE A 33 -3.44 -6.86 3.62
C ILE A 33 -3.76 -5.39 3.34
N PHE A 34 -3.36 -4.89 2.17
CA PHE A 34 -3.64 -3.53 1.78
C PHE A 34 -3.86 -3.39 0.27
N ALA A 35 -4.65 -2.39 -0.11
CA ALA A 35 -4.73 -1.91 -1.49
C ALA A 35 -4.83 -0.39 -1.49
N ILE A 36 -4.16 0.24 -2.45
CA ILE A 36 -4.03 1.69 -2.57
C ILE A 36 -4.18 2.04 -4.04
N ILE A 37 -5.02 3.04 -4.30
CA ILE A 37 -5.21 3.63 -5.60
C ILE A 37 -4.94 5.12 -5.47
N GLN A 38 -3.94 5.59 -6.21
CA GLN A 38 -3.59 7.00 -6.33
C GLN A 38 -4.24 7.55 -7.58
N LEU A 39 -5.13 8.53 -7.42
CA LEU A 39 -5.67 9.26 -8.56
C LEU A 39 -4.67 10.33 -9.03
N ASN A 40 -4.79 10.74 -10.29
CA ASN A 40 -3.90 11.72 -10.88
C ASN A 40 -4.19 13.17 -10.39
N LYS A 41 -3.37 14.11 -10.88
CA LYS A 41 -3.47 15.54 -10.53
C LYS A 41 -4.85 16.16 -10.85
N LYS A 42 -5.53 15.72 -11.92
CA LYS A 42 -6.87 16.24 -12.27
C LYS A 42 -7.90 15.88 -11.21
N MET A 43 -7.70 14.74 -10.55
CA MET A 43 -8.50 14.27 -9.43
C MET A 43 -7.92 14.70 -8.07
N LYS A 44 -7.17 15.81 -8.03
CA LYS A 44 -6.54 16.38 -6.83
C LYS A 44 -5.62 15.42 -6.07
N ASN A 45 -5.03 14.44 -6.77
CA ASN A 45 -4.21 13.40 -6.16
C ASN A 45 -4.93 12.64 -5.03
N TYR A 46 -6.26 12.47 -5.14
CA TYR A 46 -7.03 11.73 -4.14
C TYR A 46 -6.53 10.29 -4.00
N LYS A 47 -6.53 9.79 -2.76
CA LYS A 47 -6.08 8.44 -2.41
C LYS A 47 -7.26 7.63 -1.92
N ILE A 48 -7.47 6.48 -2.53
CA ILE A 48 -8.39 5.46 -2.05
C ILE A 48 -7.52 4.35 -1.47
N ALA A 49 -7.77 3.95 -0.24
CA ALA A 49 -6.98 2.92 0.38
C ALA A 49 -7.84 2.04 1.28
N VAL A 50 -7.54 0.74 1.28
CA VAL A 50 -8.08 -0.24 2.22
C VAL A 50 -6.93 -0.95 2.91
N PHE A 51 -7.12 -1.28 4.19
CA PHE A 51 -6.13 -1.92 5.03
C PHE A 51 -6.79 -2.89 6.00
N MET A 52 -6.10 -4.00 6.22
CA MET A 52 -6.44 -4.95 7.25
C MET A 52 -5.16 -5.33 8.00
N LEU A 53 -5.26 -5.33 9.33
CA LEU A 53 -4.27 -5.91 10.21
C LEU A 53 -4.94 -6.95 11.10
N ALA A 54 -4.42 -8.16 11.05
CA ALA A 54 -4.73 -9.20 12.00
C ALA A 54 -3.47 -9.57 12.79
N GLU A 55 -3.65 -9.82 14.08
CA GLU A 55 -2.64 -10.42 14.95
C GLU A 55 -3.14 -11.80 15.36
N LYS A 56 -2.46 -12.84 14.87
CA LYS A 56 -2.87 -14.24 15.01
C LYS A 56 -4.32 -14.45 14.52
N ASP A 57 -5.23 -14.71 15.45
CA ASP A 57 -6.64 -15.00 15.27
C ASP A 57 -7.55 -13.77 15.50
N LYS A 58 -6.96 -12.59 15.76
CA LYS A 58 -7.71 -11.37 16.09
C LYS A 58 -7.55 -10.30 15.02
N LEU A 59 -8.67 -9.86 14.47
CA LEU A 59 -8.72 -8.66 13.64
C LEU A 59 -8.46 -7.43 14.52
N LYS A 60 -7.37 -6.71 14.25
CA LYS A 60 -7.00 -5.49 14.97
C LYS A 60 -7.57 -4.26 14.28
N ASN A 61 -7.55 -4.25 12.95
CA ASN A 61 -8.08 -3.15 12.17
C ASN A 61 -8.55 -3.64 10.79
N SER A 62 -9.63 -3.05 10.30
CA SER A 62 -10.27 -3.30 9.01
C SER A 62 -10.83 -2.00 8.39
N THR A 63 -10.48 -0.83 8.91
CA THR A 63 -11.07 0.43 8.47
C THR A 63 -10.25 1.06 7.34
N GLY A 64 -10.92 1.88 6.54
CA GLY A 64 -10.29 2.76 5.54
C GLY A 64 -9.54 3.95 6.15
N GLU A 65 -9.52 4.09 7.48
CA GLU A 65 -8.88 5.20 8.19
C GLU A 65 -7.47 4.79 8.66
N PHE A 66 -6.49 5.02 7.79
CA PHE A 66 -5.08 4.85 8.11
C PHE A 66 -4.26 5.84 7.28
N ILE A 67 -3.10 6.21 7.78
CA ILE A 67 -2.18 7.10 7.08
C ILE A 67 -1.13 6.23 6.40
N ILE A 68 -1.04 6.34 5.07
CA ILE A 68 0.05 5.74 4.30
C ILE A 68 1.02 6.81 3.85
N SER A 69 2.29 6.56 4.16
CA SER A 69 3.39 7.25 3.52
C SER A 69 4.27 6.23 2.80
N THR A 70 4.37 6.41 1.49
CA THR A 70 5.39 5.76 0.67
C THR A 70 6.56 6.72 0.56
N LYS A 71 7.73 6.33 1.06
CA LYS A 71 8.96 7.10 0.91
C LYS A 71 9.92 6.36 -0.03
N GLU A 72 10.79 7.14 -0.67
CA GLU A 72 11.88 6.62 -1.50
C GLU A 72 11.38 5.75 -2.66
N ILE A 73 10.92 6.40 -3.72
CA ILE A 73 10.42 5.72 -4.91
C ILE A 73 11.62 5.31 -5.78
N ALA A 74 11.76 4.03 -6.07
CA ALA A 74 12.77 3.49 -6.99
C ALA A 74 12.17 3.22 -8.37
N LEU A 75 12.97 3.44 -9.42
CA LEU A 75 12.62 3.02 -10.76
C LEU A 75 13.05 1.56 -10.97
N ASN A 76 12.10 0.70 -11.32
CA ASN A 76 12.39 -0.60 -11.90
C ASN A 76 12.61 -0.42 -13.40
N THR A 77 13.87 -0.43 -13.83
CA THR A 77 14.28 -0.22 -15.23
C THR A 77 13.86 -1.35 -16.17
N ARG A 78 13.62 -2.58 -15.67
CA ARG A 78 13.17 -3.70 -16.50
C ARG A 78 11.74 -3.53 -16.99
N ILE A 79 10.87 -3.02 -16.13
CA ILE A 79 9.43 -2.85 -16.42
C ILE A 79 9.03 -1.37 -16.52
N HIS A 80 10.01 -0.45 -16.54
CA HIS A 80 9.83 1.00 -16.58
C HIS A 80 8.75 1.50 -15.61
N SER A 81 8.75 0.97 -14.39
CA SER A 81 7.74 1.27 -13.38
C SER A 81 8.39 1.69 -12.08
N TYR A 82 7.78 2.65 -11.41
CA TYR A 82 8.20 3.10 -10.10
C TYR A 82 7.59 2.22 -8.99
N TYR A 83 8.36 1.93 -7.95
CA TYR A 83 7.91 1.20 -6.76
C TYR A 83 8.49 1.84 -5.48
N PRO A 84 7.79 1.79 -4.33
CA PRO A 84 8.32 2.34 -3.08
C PRO A 84 9.38 1.40 -2.50
N LYS A 85 10.50 1.94 -2.03
CA LYS A 85 11.49 1.21 -1.20
C LYS A 85 11.05 1.12 0.25
N ARG A 86 10.29 2.13 0.71
CA ARG A 86 9.77 2.17 2.07
C ARG A 86 8.27 2.37 2.06
N PHE A 87 7.61 1.47 2.77
CA PHE A 87 6.18 1.51 3.00
C PHE A 87 5.94 1.67 4.49
N GLN A 88 5.39 2.83 4.88
CA GLN A 88 4.98 3.07 6.25
C GLN A 88 3.48 3.22 6.30
N LEU A 89 2.87 2.43 7.18
CA LEU A 89 1.47 2.49 7.49
C LEU A 89 1.30 2.81 8.97
N GLU A 90 0.44 3.77 9.25
CA GLU A 90 0.13 4.22 10.59
C GLU A 90 -1.38 4.22 10.80
N ILE A 91 -1.81 3.50 11.83
CA ILE A 91 -3.12 3.66 12.42
C ILE A 91 -2.91 4.51 13.66
N PRO A 92 -3.44 5.75 13.68
CA PRO A 92 -3.29 6.65 14.82
C PRO A 92 -3.61 5.94 16.13
N SER A 93 -2.70 6.08 17.11
CA SER A 93 -2.85 5.55 18.46
C SER A 93 -2.92 4.02 18.60
N GLN A 94 -2.69 3.24 17.53
CA GLN A 94 -2.78 1.78 17.59
C GLN A 94 -1.53 1.07 17.06
N VAL A 95 -1.15 1.33 15.81
CA VAL A 95 -0.13 0.52 15.13
C VAL A 95 0.66 1.35 14.14
N LYS A 96 1.99 1.16 14.16
CA LYS A 96 2.90 1.62 13.12
C LYS A 96 3.59 0.42 12.50
N VAL A 97 3.34 0.19 11.21
CA VAL A 97 4.01 -0.82 10.41
C VAL A 97 4.98 -0.13 9.47
N GLN A 98 6.23 -0.55 9.48
CA GLN A 98 7.23 -0.14 8.49
C GLN A 98 7.74 -1.38 7.78
N LEU A 99 7.73 -1.32 6.45
CA LEU A 99 8.34 -2.31 5.58
C LEU A 99 9.41 -1.65 4.73
N GLU A 100 10.54 -2.33 4.66
CA GLU A 100 11.62 -2.04 3.72
C GLU A 100 11.59 -3.11 2.62
N ILE A 101 11.56 -2.65 1.36
CA ILE A 101 11.39 -3.45 0.13
C ILE A 101 12.68 -3.43 -0.67
#